data_AF-A0A0E0M7Y0-F1
#
_entry.id   AF-A0A0E0M7Y0-F1
#
_cell.length_a   1.000
_cell.length_b   1.000
_cell.length_c   1.000
_cell.angle_alpha   90.00
_cell.angle_beta   90.00
_cell.angle_gamma   90.00
#
_symmetry.space_group_name_H-M   'P 1'
#
loop_
_entity.id
_entity.type
_entity.pdbx_description
1 polymer ?
#
loop_
_entity_poly.entity_id
_entity_poly.type
_entity_poly.pdbx_seq_one_letter_code
_entity_poly.pdbx_strand_id
1 'polypeptide(L)'
;MAAAAVDQMALGLGTSGGGAAAAVGGDGAEPVDLVEHPSGIVPTLQNIVSTVNLDCRLDLKQIALQARNAEYNPKRFAAVIMRIRDPKTTALIFASGKMVCTGAKSEDHSKLAARKYARIVQKLGFPAKFKDFKIQNIVGSCDVKFPIRLEGLAYSHGAFSSYEPELFPGLIYRMKQPKIVLLIFVSGKIVLTGAKYRKEIYAAFENMFPVLTEYRKTQQRWIGEQLSKGEYRFAAVIMRIRDPKTTALIFASGKMVCTGAKSEDHSKLAARKYARIVQKLGFPAKFKDFKIQNIVGSCDVKFPIRLEGLAYSHGAFSSVS
;
A
#
# COMPACT_ATOMS: atom_id res chain seq x y z
N MET A 1 12.32 2.69 -32.87
CA MET A 1 12.23 3.50 -31.62
C MET A 1 10.80 3.64 -31.05
N ALA A 2 9.72 3.58 -31.84
CA ALA A 2 8.35 3.69 -31.30
C ALA A 2 7.83 2.44 -30.53
N ALA A 3 8.38 1.25 -30.79
CA ALA A 3 7.96 0.00 -30.11
C ALA A 3 8.46 -0.11 -28.66
N ALA A 4 9.60 0.50 -28.33
CA ALA A 4 10.20 0.42 -26.99
C ALA A 4 9.47 1.29 -25.94
N ALA A 5 8.83 2.39 -26.37
CA ALA A 5 8.05 3.26 -25.48
C ALA A 5 6.69 2.64 -25.07
N VAL A 6 6.17 1.70 -25.87
CA VAL A 6 4.95 0.96 -25.55
C VAL A 6 5.21 -0.08 -24.45
N ASP A 7 6.40 -0.68 -24.42
CA ASP A 7 6.80 -1.68 -23.42
C ASP A 7 7.03 -1.08 -22.02
N GLN A 8 7.61 0.12 -21.92
CA GLN A 8 7.83 0.76 -20.62
C GLN A 8 6.53 1.22 -19.93
N MET A 9 5.50 1.62 -20.70
CA MET A 9 4.18 1.97 -20.12
C MET A 9 3.28 0.76 -19.89
N ALA A 10 3.45 -0.34 -20.65
CA ALA A 10 2.68 -1.58 -20.48
C ALA A 10 3.02 -2.33 -19.17
N LEU A 11 4.18 -2.05 -18.57
CA LEU A 11 4.58 -2.58 -17.26
C LEU A 11 3.92 -1.87 -16.06
N GLY A 12 3.16 -0.79 -16.27
CA GLY A 12 2.49 -0.07 -15.18
C GLY A 12 3.45 0.61 -14.18
N LEU A 13 4.77 0.60 -14.43
CA LEU A 13 5.78 1.29 -13.64
C LEU A 13 5.94 2.72 -14.16
N GLY A 14 4.90 3.54 -13.98
CA GLY A 14 5.03 4.99 -14.06
C GLY A 14 5.65 5.50 -12.76
N THR A 15 6.72 6.28 -12.87
CA THR A 15 7.36 6.99 -11.77
C THR A 15 6.38 8.01 -11.15
N SER A 16 5.65 7.60 -10.12
CA SER A 16 5.05 8.50 -9.15
C SER A 16 5.78 8.31 -7.82
N GLY A 17 6.32 9.41 -7.28
CA GLY A 17 7.13 9.44 -6.07
C GLY A 17 6.49 8.76 -4.87
N GLY A 18 7.35 8.45 -3.89
CA GLY A 18 7.03 7.76 -2.64
C GLY A 18 5.74 8.26 -1.99
N GLY A 19 4.68 7.49 -2.19
CA GLY A 19 3.42 7.61 -1.47
C GLY A 19 3.25 6.34 -0.64
N ALA A 20 3.28 6.51 0.68
CA ALA A 20 3.01 5.47 1.64
C ALA A 20 1.76 4.66 1.24
N ALA A 21 1.88 3.33 1.28
CA ALA A 21 0.76 2.42 1.14
C ALA A 21 -0.26 2.71 2.26
N ALA A 22 -1.28 3.50 1.94
CA ALA A 22 -2.44 3.66 2.80
C ALA A 22 -3.22 2.34 2.78
N ALA A 23 -3.14 1.61 3.89
CA ALA A 23 -4.03 0.50 4.18
C ALA A 23 -5.46 1.05 4.26
N VAL A 24 -6.28 0.72 3.26
CA VAL A 24 -7.73 0.89 3.35
C VAL A 24 -8.26 -0.37 4.03
N GLY A 25 -8.72 -0.22 5.26
CA GLY A 25 -9.50 -1.22 5.96
C GLY A 25 -10.84 -1.41 5.25
N GLY A 26 -11.21 -2.67 5.05
CA GLY A 26 -12.52 -3.11 4.63
C GLY A 26 -12.85 -4.39 5.37
N ASP A 27 -13.66 -4.26 6.42
CA ASP A 27 -14.40 -5.35 7.04
C ASP A 27 -15.37 -5.95 6.02
N GLY A 28 -15.43 -7.29 5.98
CA GLY A 28 -16.28 -8.08 5.07
C GLY A 28 -15.49 -8.99 4.13
N ALA A 29 -14.65 -9.87 4.67
CA ALA A 29 -14.01 -10.90 3.86
C ALA A 29 -15.07 -11.98 3.55
N GLU A 30 -15.55 -12.03 2.31
CA GLU A 30 -16.24 -13.22 1.80
C GLU A 30 -15.34 -14.45 2.00
N PRO A 31 -15.93 -15.63 2.25
CA PRO A 31 -15.16 -16.84 2.47
C PRO A 31 -14.25 -17.10 1.26
N VAL A 32 -12.94 -17.21 1.51
CA VAL A 32 -11.95 -17.54 0.48
C VAL A 32 -12.21 -18.97 0.01
N ASP A 33 -12.36 -19.17 -1.29
CA ASP A 33 -12.40 -20.50 -1.88
C ASP A 33 -11.02 -21.15 -1.79
N LEU A 34 -10.85 -22.06 -0.84
CA LEU A 34 -9.60 -22.77 -0.58
C LEU A 34 -9.24 -23.78 -1.68
N VAL A 35 -10.19 -24.11 -2.58
CA VAL A 35 -9.91 -24.95 -3.76
C VAL A 35 -9.12 -24.15 -4.79
N GLU A 36 -9.50 -22.88 -5.02
CA GLU A 36 -8.78 -21.98 -5.93
C GLU A 36 -7.57 -21.31 -5.27
N HIS A 37 -7.62 -21.11 -3.94
CA HIS A 37 -6.58 -20.44 -3.15
C HIS A 37 -6.12 -21.27 -1.94
N PRO A 38 -5.35 -22.36 -2.14
CA PRO A 38 -4.85 -23.20 -1.06
C PRO A 38 -4.02 -22.47 0.00
N SER A 39 -3.33 -21.38 -0.37
CA SER A 39 -2.59 -20.52 0.56
C SER A 39 -3.48 -19.73 1.53
N GLY A 40 -4.78 -19.63 1.26
CA GLY A 40 -5.72 -18.75 1.96
C GLY A 40 -5.51 -17.26 1.67
N ILE A 41 -4.62 -16.89 0.76
CA ILE A 41 -4.31 -15.50 0.40
C ILE A 41 -4.71 -15.26 -1.07
N VAL A 42 -5.61 -14.30 -1.28
CA VAL A 42 -6.06 -13.92 -2.62
C VAL A 42 -5.29 -12.69 -3.11
N PRO A 43 -4.53 -12.77 -4.22
CA PRO A 43 -3.93 -11.60 -4.82
C PRO A 43 -4.96 -10.56 -5.27
N THR A 44 -4.68 -9.30 -4.96
CA THR A 44 -5.51 -8.16 -5.35
C THR A 44 -5.09 -7.62 -6.71
N LEU A 45 -6.04 -7.38 -7.61
CA LEU A 45 -5.74 -6.76 -8.91
C LEU A 45 -5.52 -5.26 -8.73
N GLN A 46 -4.36 -4.79 -9.16
CA GLN A 46 -3.93 -3.40 -8.99
C GLN A 46 -4.09 -2.59 -10.28
N ASN A 47 -3.84 -3.22 -11.44
CA ASN A 47 -3.93 -2.55 -12.72
C ASN A 47 -4.25 -3.53 -13.85
N ILE A 48 -5.01 -3.07 -14.83
CA ILE A 48 -5.34 -3.81 -16.05
C ILE A 48 -5.10 -2.91 -17.24
N VAL A 49 -4.33 -3.42 -18.19
CA VAL A 49 -4.05 -2.80 -19.48
C VAL A 49 -4.83 -3.55 -20.54
N SER A 50 -5.66 -2.82 -21.28
CA SER A 50 -6.42 -3.35 -22.41
C SER A 50 -6.20 -2.52 -23.67
N THR A 51 -6.47 -3.14 -24.82
CA THR A 51 -6.45 -2.47 -26.12
C THR A 51 -7.78 -2.66 -26.81
N VAL A 52 -8.15 -1.70 -27.65
CA VAL A 52 -9.30 -1.78 -28.54
C VAL A 52 -9.00 -1.06 -29.85
N ASN A 53 -9.63 -1.50 -30.93
CA ASN A 53 -9.57 -0.87 -32.23
C ASN A 53 -10.84 -0.03 -32.47
N LEU A 54 -10.65 1.28 -32.70
CA LEU A 54 -11.72 2.21 -33.03
C LEU A 54 -12.11 2.19 -34.52
N ASP A 55 -11.39 1.42 -35.36
CA ASP A 55 -11.73 1.15 -36.77
C ASP A 55 -11.90 2.40 -37.65
N CYS A 56 -11.19 3.48 -37.32
CA CYS A 56 -11.17 4.71 -38.11
C CYS A 56 -9.87 5.49 -37.87
N ARG A 57 -9.50 6.33 -38.84
CA ARG A 57 -8.40 7.29 -38.67
C ARG A 57 -8.88 8.46 -37.82
N LEU A 58 -8.00 8.92 -36.92
CA LEU A 58 -8.31 9.96 -35.96
C LEU A 58 -7.37 11.15 -36.14
N ASP A 59 -7.93 12.35 -36.23
CA ASP A 59 -7.16 13.58 -36.10
C ASP A 59 -6.94 13.88 -34.61
N LEU A 60 -5.73 13.58 -34.16
CA LEU A 60 -5.31 13.76 -32.77
C LEU A 60 -5.34 15.23 -32.32
N LYS A 61 -5.08 16.19 -33.24
CA LYS A 61 -5.13 17.62 -32.91
C LYS A 61 -6.57 18.05 -32.65
N GLN A 62 -7.49 17.63 -33.51
CA GLN A 62 -8.92 17.92 -33.33
C GLN A 62 -9.46 17.33 -32.02
N ILE A 63 -9.10 16.07 -31.70
CA ILE A 63 -9.50 15.45 -30.43
C ILE A 63 -8.96 16.24 -29.24
N ALA A 64 -7.68 16.62 -29.26
CA ALA A 64 -7.06 17.36 -28.15
C ALA A 64 -7.66 18.77 -27.96
N LEU A 65 -8.04 19.44 -29.04
CA LEU A 65 -8.66 20.78 -28.97
C LEU A 65 -10.09 20.75 -28.43
N GLN A 66 -10.88 19.72 -28.77
CA GLN A 66 -12.29 19.65 -28.41
C GLN A 66 -12.56 18.91 -27.08
N ALA A 67 -11.68 17.99 -26.69
CA ALA A 67 -11.85 17.21 -25.47
C ALA A 67 -11.23 17.90 -24.24
N ARG A 68 -12.06 18.17 -23.22
CA ARG A 68 -11.65 18.90 -22.01
C ARG A 68 -10.52 18.23 -21.19
N ASN A 69 -10.42 16.91 -21.23
CA ASN A 69 -9.47 16.12 -20.43
C ASN A 69 -8.52 15.33 -21.34
N ALA A 70 -8.03 15.97 -22.41
CA ALA A 70 -7.09 15.39 -23.36
C ALA A 70 -5.80 16.21 -23.43
N GLU A 71 -4.67 15.51 -23.37
CA GLU A 71 -3.33 16.09 -23.53
C GLU A 71 -2.70 15.52 -24.80
N TYR A 72 -2.10 16.37 -25.63
CA TYR A 72 -1.39 15.92 -26.84
C TYR A 72 -0.13 16.75 -27.08
N ASN A 73 1.02 16.07 -27.08
CA ASN A 73 2.29 16.66 -27.47
C ASN A 73 3.04 15.68 -28.40
N PRO A 74 2.91 15.82 -29.73
CA PRO A 74 3.49 14.88 -30.69
C PRO A 74 5.02 14.80 -30.64
N LYS A 75 5.70 15.85 -30.17
CA LYS A 75 7.17 15.82 -29.98
C LYS A 75 7.57 14.88 -28.83
N ARG A 76 6.71 14.74 -27.82
CA ARG A 76 6.93 13.88 -26.66
C ARG A 76 6.38 12.48 -26.89
N PHE A 77 5.16 12.38 -27.40
CA PHE A 77 4.46 11.11 -27.54
C PHE A 77 3.39 11.18 -28.64
N ALA A 78 3.36 10.19 -29.52
CA ALA A 78 2.53 10.16 -30.73
C ALA A 78 1.05 9.72 -30.48
N ALA A 79 0.52 9.99 -29.29
CA ALA A 79 -0.84 9.64 -28.91
C ALA A 79 -1.48 10.74 -28.04
N VAL A 80 -2.81 10.85 -28.13
CA VAL A 80 -3.60 11.68 -27.21
C VAL A 80 -3.75 10.92 -25.90
N ILE A 81 -3.45 11.56 -24.79
CA ILE A 81 -3.66 11.04 -23.44
C ILE A 81 -4.99 11.59 -22.93
N MET A 82 -5.96 10.72 -22.68
CA MET A 82 -7.29 11.12 -22.21
C MET A 82 -7.62 10.47 -20.86
N ARG A 83 -8.18 11.22 -19.91
CA ARG A 83 -8.46 10.71 -18.56
C ARG A 83 -9.93 10.85 -18.19
N ILE A 84 -10.48 9.83 -17.53
CA ILE A 84 -11.81 9.85 -16.92
C ILE A 84 -11.74 9.43 -15.46
N ARG A 85 -12.71 9.88 -14.65
CA ARG A 85 -12.73 9.65 -13.19
C ARG A 85 -13.40 8.34 -12.80
N ASP A 86 -14.39 7.89 -13.57
CA ASP A 86 -15.16 6.69 -13.30
C ASP A 86 -15.35 5.84 -14.57
N PRO A 87 -14.77 4.63 -14.65
CA PRO A 87 -13.69 4.13 -13.79
C PRO A 87 -12.45 5.04 -13.88
N LYS A 88 -11.65 5.19 -12.82
CA LYS A 88 -10.46 6.05 -12.85
C LYS A 88 -9.39 5.46 -13.77
N THR A 89 -9.34 5.92 -15.02
CA THR A 89 -8.48 5.34 -16.05
C THR A 89 -7.81 6.41 -16.91
N THR A 90 -6.83 5.98 -17.68
CA THR A 90 -6.18 6.77 -18.72
C THR A 90 -6.22 5.98 -20.03
N ALA A 91 -6.59 6.64 -21.12
CA ALA A 91 -6.51 6.11 -22.48
C ALA A 91 -5.40 6.79 -23.27
N LEU A 92 -4.70 6.01 -24.09
CA LEU A 92 -3.76 6.47 -25.10
C LEU A 92 -4.39 6.20 -26.47
N ILE A 93 -4.75 7.26 -27.18
CA ILE A 93 -5.46 7.19 -28.47
C ILE A 93 -4.48 7.54 -29.59
N PHE A 94 -4.30 6.61 -30.53
CA PHE A 94 -3.37 6.77 -31.65
C PHE A 94 -4.12 7.17 -32.93
N ALA A 95 -3.43 7.86 -33.85
CA ALA A 95 -4.00 8.31 -35.12
C ALA A 95 -4.50 7.14 -36.01
N SER A 96 -4.02 5.92 -35.74
CA SER A 96 -4.46 4.69 -36.40
C SER A 96 -5.84 4.19 -35.96
N GLY A 97 -6.43 4.77 -34.92
CA GLY A 97 -7.64 4.26 -34.28
C GLY A 97 -7.38 3.20 -33.21
N LYS A 98 -6.13 2.75 -33.02
CA LYS A 98 -5.79 1.93 -31.86
C LYS A 98 -5.90 2.76 -30.58
N MET A 99 -6.46 2.16 -29.54
CA MET A 99 -6.54 2.77 -28.22
C MET A 99 -6.07 1.79 -27.16
N VAL A 100 -5.22 2.26 -26.24
CA VAL A 100 -4.79 1.54 -25.04
C VAL A 100 -5.51 2.14 -23.85
N CYS A 101 -6.05 1.33 -22.96
CA CYS A 101 -6.69 1.75 -21.71
C CYS A 101 -5.95 1.13 -20.52
N THR A 102 -5.62 1.95 -19.50
CA THR A 102 -4.89 1.53 -18.30
C THR A 102 -5.46 2.21 -17.05
N GLY A 103 -5.21 1.62 -15.87
CA GLY A 103 -5.62 2.12 -14.55
C GLY A 103 -6.84 1.43 -13.94
N ALA A 104 -7.50 0.55 -14.68
CA ALA A 104 -8.66 -0.19 -14.17
C ALA A 104 -8.24 -1.29 -13.19
N LYS A 105 -9.08 -1.57 -12.18
CA LYS A 105 -8.86 -2.62 -11.17
C LYS A 105 -9.61 -3.93 -11.44
N SER A 106 -10.45 -3.97 -12.47
CA SER A 106 -11.12 -5.20 -12.93
C SER A 106 -11.30 -5.16 -14.45
N GLU A 107 -11.40 -6.35 -15.05
CA GLU A 107 -11.55 -6.55 -16.48
C GLU A 107 -12.80 -5.83 -17.00
N ASP A 108 -13.90 -5.92 -16.23
CA ASP A 108 -15.16 -5.25 -16.54
C ASP A 108 -15.03 -3.74 -16.48
N HIS A 109 -14.34 -3.18 -15.48
CA HIS A 109 -14.06 -1.75 -15.42
C HIS A 109 -13.17 -1.31 -16.58
N SER A 110 -12.19 -2.13 -16.99
CA SER A 110 -11.34 -1.83 -18.15
C SER A 110 -12.16 -1.77 -19.44
N LYS A 111 -13.06 -2.74 -19.64
CA LYS A 111 -13.96 -2.78 -20.80
C LYS A 111 -14.95 -1.60 -20.79
N LEU A 112 -15.54 -1.29 -19.63
CA LEU A 112 -16.45 -0.16 -19.46
C LEU A 112 -15.74 1.17 -19.76
N ALA A 113 -14.54 1.38 -19.21
CA ALA A 113 -13.75 2.58 -19.47
C ALA A 113 -13.41 2.70 -20.96
N ALA A 114 -12.92 1.63 -21.60
CA ALA A 114 -12.64 1.63 -23.03
C ALA A 114 -13.89 1.99 -23.88
N ARG A 115 -15.08 1.51 -23.50
CA ARG A 115 -16.34 1.90 -24.15
C ARG A 115 -16.68 3.37 -23.93
N LYS A 116 -16.48 3.90 -22.71
CA LYS A 116 -16.68 5.33 -22.42
C LYS A 116 -15.77 6.20 -23.29
N TYR A 117 -14.50 5.84 -23.45
CA TYR A 117 -13.58 6.54 -24.35
C TYR A 117 -14.01 6.48 -25.81
N ALA A 118 -14.37 5.30 -26.32
CA ALA A 118 -14.87 5.16 -27.69
C ALA A 118 -16.12 6.05 -27.91
N ARG A 119 -17.02 6.12 -26.92
CA ARG A 119 -18.20 6.99 -26.97
C ARG A 119 -17.85 8.48 -26.97
N ILE A 120 -16.82 8.91 -26.24
CA ILE A 120 -16.32 10.28 -26.29
C ILE A 120 -15.83 10.60 -27.71
N VAL A 121 -15.02 9.73 -28.30
CA VAL A 121 -14.51 9.90 -29.67
C VAL A 121 -15.65 9.97 -30.69
N GLN A 122 -16.70 9.15 -30.54
CA GLN A 122 -17.92 9.26 -31.37
C GLN A 122 -18.61 10.62 -31.24
N LYS A 123 -18.74 11.15 -30.02
CA LYS A 123 -19.37 12.46 -29.77
C LYS A 123 -18.56 13.63 -30.35
N LEU A 124 -17.27 13.44 -30.62
CA LEU A 124 -16.42 14.41 -31.30
C LEU A 124 -16.55 14.37 -32.84
N GLY A 125 -17.44 13.52 -33.38
CA GLY A 125 -17.74 13.44 -34.81
C GLY A 125 -16.94 12.36 -35.56
N PHE A 126 -16.14 11.54 -34.88
CA PHE A 126 -15.42 10.45 -35.53
C PHE A 126 -16.28 9.17 -35.59
N PRO A 127 -16.28 8.41 -36.71
CA PRO A 127 -17.05 7.19 -36.86
C PRO A 127 -16.41 5.99 -36.13
N ALA A 128 -16.07 6.17 -34.85
CA ALA A 128 -15.39 5.17 -34.05
C ALA A 128 -16.28 3.96 -33.73
N LYS A 129 -15.72 2.76 -33.86
CA LYS A 129 -16.33 1.48 -33.48
C LYS A 129 -15.64 0.89 -32.25
N PHE A 130 -16.14 -0.23 -31.75
CA PHE A 130 -15.53 -0.95 -30.63
C PHE A 130 -15.22 -2.37 -31.08
N LYS A 131 -14.03 -2.57 -31.67
CA LYS A 131 -13.58 -3.86 -32.20
C LYS A 131 -12.34 -4.36 -31.46
N ASP A 132 -12.16 -5.69 -31.45
CA ASP A 132 -10.93 -6.35 -30.98
C ASP A 132 -10.50 -5.95 -29.56
N PHE A 133 -11.47 -5.77 -28.66
CA PHE A 133 -11.17 -5.51 -27.26
C PHE A 133 -10.40 -6.71 -26.67
N LYS A 134 -9.23 -6.44 -26.10
CA LYS A 134 -8.36 -7.47 -25.54
C LYS A 134 -7.62 -6.98 -24.31
N ILE A 135 -7.56 -7.81 -23.28
CA ILE A 135 -6.67 -7.61 -22.14
C ILE A 135 -5.24 -7.95 -22.58
N GLN A 136 -4.33 -7.01 -22.38
CA GLN A 136 -2.91 -7.15 -22.73
C GLN A 136 -2.07 -7.53 -21.52
N ASN A 137 -2.37 -6.94 -20.36
CA ASN A 137 -1.65 -7.18 -19.12
C ASN A 137 -2.55 -6.99 -17.90
N ILE A 138 -2.33 -7.82 -16.88
CA ILE A 138 -2.94 -7.73 -15.56
C ILE A 138 -1.79 -7.69 -14.55
N VAL A 139 -1.86 -6.72 -13.63
CA VAL A 139 -0.93 -6.58 -12.51
C VAL A 139 -1.67 -6.89 -11.22
N GLY A 140 -1.17 -7.87 -10.48
CA GLY A 140 -1.64 -8.23 -9.16
C GLY A 140 -0.63 -7.86 -8.07
N SER A 141 -1.10 -7.73 -6.84
CA SER A 141 -0.24 -7.68 -5.67
C SER A 141 -0.83 -8.47 -4.51
N CYS A 142 0.05 -8.99 -3.66
CA CYS A 142 -0.30 -9.69 -2.44
C CYS A 142 0.76 -9.44 -1.36
N ASP A 143 0.45 -9.88 -0.14
CA ASP A 143 1.33 -9.76 1.02
C ASP A 143 1.26 -11.06 1.81
N VAL A 144 2.36 -11.81 1.86
CA VAL A 144 2.44 -13.09 2.57
C VAL A 144 2.53 -12.94 4.09
N LYS A 145 2.63 -11.70 4.61
CA LYS A 145 2.64 -11.37 6.04
C LYS A 145 3.84 -11.90 6.82
N PHE A 146 4.92 -12.25 6.14
CA PHE A 146 6.19 -12.59 6.78
C PHE A 146 7.40 -12.12 5.95
N PRO A 147 8.52 -11.76 6.59
CA PRO A 147 9.73 -11.35 5.89
C PRO A 147 10.40 -12.53 5.17
N ILE A 148 11.03 -12.26 4.03
CA ILE A 148 11.62 -13.27 3.13
C ILE A 148 13.13 -13.03 2.99
N ARG A 149 13.93 -14.11 3.03
CA ARG A 149 15.38 -14.10 2.77
C ARG A 149 15.65 -14.20 1.27
N LEU A 150 15.68 -13.03 0.61
CA LEU A 150 15.87 -12.93 -0.84
C LEU A 150 17.22 -13.43 -1.31
N GLU A 151 18.29 -13.29 -0.51
CA GLU A 151 19.63 -13.75 -0.85
C GLU A 151 19.66 -15.28 -1.05
N GLY A 152 19.02 -16.00 -0.13
CA GLY A 152 18.91 -17.46 -0.21
C GLY A 152 18.03 -17.90 -1.38
N LEU A 153 16.92 -17.19 -1.63
CA LEU A 153 16.04 -17.47 -2.75
C LEU A 153 16.75 -17.25 -4.09
N ALA A 154 17.49 -16.14 -4.23
CA ALA A 154 18.26 -15.82 -5.44
C ALA A 154 19.36 -16.85 -5.69
N TYR A 155 20.03 -17.33 -4.64
CA TYR A 155 21.07 -18.34 -4.75
C TYR A 155 20.50 -19.68 -5.25
N SER A 156 19.44 -20.18 -4.61
CA SER A 156 18.84 -21.48 -4.97
C SER A 156 18.06 -21.45 -6.28
N HIS A 157 17.41 -20.31 -6.61
CA HIS A 157 16.61 -20.14 -7.83
C HIS A 157 17.29 -19.20 -8.83
N GLY A 158 18.63 -19.20 -8.91
CA GLY A 158 19.40 -18.25 -9.73
C GLY A 158 19.06 -18.29 -11.22
N ALA A 159 18.67 -19.44 -11.77
CA ALA A 159 18.23 -19.57 -13.16
C ALA A 159 16.94 -18.78 -13.49
N PHE A 160 16.15 -18.45 -12.47
CA PHE A 160 14.86 -17.75 -12.60
C PHE A 160 14.87 -16.38 -11.91
N SER A 161 15.88 -16.09 -11.11
CA SER A 161 15.92 -14.95 -10.19
C SER A 161 17.02 -13.97 -10.54
N SER A 162 16.75 -12.68 -10.38
CA SER A 162 17.76 -11.63 -10.42
C SER A 162 17.56 -10.73 -9.20
N TYR A 163 18.59 -10.61 -8.36
CA TYR A 163 18.54 -9.83 -7.14
C TYR A 163 19.83 -9.04 -6.98
N GLU A 164 19.74 -7.75 -7.27
CA GLU A 164 20.83 -6.77 -7.19
C GLU A 164 20.34 -5.61 -6.32
N PRO A 165 20.42 -5.71 -4.98
CA PRO A 165 19.76 -4.76 -4.07
C PRO A 165 20.21 -3.31 -4.23
N GLU A 166 21.43 -3.09 -4.72
CA GLU A 166 21.99 -1.76 -5.05
C GLU A 166 21.30 -1.12 -6.26
N LEU A 167 20.79 -1.94 -7.20
CA LEU A 167 20.10 -1.48 -8.40
C LEU A 167 18.58 -1.44 -8.20
N PHE A 168 18.04 -2.45 -7.50
CA PHE A 168 16.61 -2.58 -7.25
C PHE A 168 16.34 -3.37 -5.96
N PRO A 169 15.51 -2.86 -5.03
CA PRO A 169 15.33 -3.43 -3.69
C PRO A 169 14.53 -4.75 -3.64
N GLY A 170 13.98 -5.23 -4.76
CA GLY A 170 13.22 -6.47 -4.85
C GLY A 170 13.92 -7.53 -5.68
N LEU A 171 13.59 -8.80 -5.43
CA LEU A 171 14.02 -9.91 -6.29
C LEU A 171 13.06 -10.01 -7.49
N ILE A 172 13.61 -10.06 -8.69
CA ILE A 172 12.86 -10.28 -9.93
C ILE A 172 12.85 -11.79 -10.21
N TYR A 173 11.68 -12.43 -10.12
CA TYR A 173 11.51 -13.85 -10.40
C TYR A 173 10.76 -14.05 -11.72
N ARG A 174 11.34 -14.77 -12.67
CA ARG A 174 10.77 -15.06 -13.99
C ARG A 174 10.23 -16.49 -14.02
N MET A 175 8.95 -16.64 -13.70
CA MET A 175 8.26 -17.92 -13.75
C MET A 175 7.99 -18.34 -15.20
N LYS A 176 8.27 -19.60 -15.54
CA LYS A 176 8.04 -20.13 -16.89
C LYS A 176 6.58 -20.52 -17.12
N GLN A 177 5.92 -21.09 -16.11
CA GLN A 177 4.54 -21.59 -16.22
C GLN A 177 3.75 -21.30 -14.93
N PRO A 178 2.72 -20.43 -15.00
CA PRO A 178 2.41 -19.52 -16.11
C PRO A 178 3.57 -18.51 -16.35
N LYS A 179 3.64 -17.94 -17.56
CA LYS A 179 4.71 -16.99 -17.93
C LYS A 179 4.50 -15.64 -17.25
N ILE A 180 4.93 -15.52 -15.99
CA ILE A 180 4.70 -14.38 -15.11
C ILE A 180 6.03 -13.88 -14.53
N VAL A 181 6.11 -12.57 -14.33
CA VAL A 181 7.21 -11.95 -13.59
C VAL A 181 6.70 -11.53 -12.22
N LEU A 182 7.41 -11.94 -11.18
CA LEU A 182 7.14 -11.57 -9.79
C LEU A 182 8.24 -10.62 -9.30
N LEU A 183 7.85 -9.56 -8.60
CA LEU A 183 8.73 -8.70 -7.83
C LEU A 183 8.50 -9.00 -6.36
N ILE A 184 9.49 -9.60 -5.72
CA ILE A 184 9.40 -10.13 -4.36
C ILE A 184 10.23 -9.25 -3.43
N PHE A 185 9.61 -8.66 -2.42
CA PHE A 185 10.29 -7.76 -1.48
C PHE A 185 10.59 -8.47 -0.17
N VAL A 186 11.66 -8.03 0.52
CA VAL A 186 12.06 -8.56 1.84
C VAL A 186 10.91 -8.52 2.86
N SER A 187 9.99 -7.56 2.72
CA SER A 187 8.82 -7.40 3.59
C SER A 187 7.76 -8.50 3.45
N GLY A 188 7.81 -9.33 2.41
CA GLY A 188 6.74 -10.27 2.06
C GLY A 188 5.68 -9.71 1.11
N LYS A 189 5.79 -8.44 0.73
CA LYS A 189 4.97 -7.88 -0.36
C LYS A 189 5.45 -8.42 -1.70
N ILE A 190 4.50 -8.70 -2.59
CA ILE A 190 4.78 -9.27 -3.91
C ILE A 190 3.93 -8.54 -4.94
N VAL A 191 4.53 -8.26 -6.11
CA VAL A 191 3.84 -7.77 -7.30
C VAL A 191 3.97 -8.82 -8.39
N LEU A 192 2.86 -9.15 -9.06
CA LEU A 192 2.80 -10.11 -10.16
C LEU A 192 2.38 -9.37 -11.42
N THR A 193 3.09 -9.54 -12.53
CA THR A 193 2.80 -8.88 -13.82
C THR A 193 3.08 -9.80 -15.00
N GLY A 194 2.44 -9.52 -16.14
CA GLY A 194 2.58 -10.29 -17.38
C GLY A 194 1.40 -11.23 -17.67
N ALA A 195 0.39 -11.28 -16.80
CA ALA A 195 -0.79 -12.12 -17.01
C ALA A 195 -1.75 -11.50 -18.02
N LYS A 196 -2.43 -12.34 -18.80
CA LYS A 196 -3.59 -11.96 -19.62
C LYS A 196 -4.91 -12.36 -18.98
N TYR A 197 -4.88 -13.35 -18.10
CA TYR A 197 -6.05 -13.84 -17.38
C TYR A 197 -5.80 -13.82 -15.88
N ARG A 198 -6.80 -13.43 -15.08
CA ARG A 198 -6.66 -13.36 -13.62
C ARG A 198 -6.22 -14.69 -12.98
N LYS A 199 -6.66 -15.82 -13.54
CA LYS A 199 -6.27 -17.15 -13.08
C LYS A 199 -4.76 -17.39 -13.17
N GLU A 200 -4.05 -16.76 -14.11
CA GLU A 200 -2.60 -16.85 -14.20
C GLU A 200 -1.90 -16.16 -13.02
N ILE A 201 -2.47 -15.05 -12.52
CA ILE A 201 -1.97 -14.38 -11.30
C ILE A 201 -2.14 -15.29 -10.10
N TYR A 202 -3.31 -15.92 -9.96
CA TYR A 202 -3.61 -16.82 -8.84
C TYR A 202 -2.72 -18.06 -8.88
N ALA A 203 -2.64 -18.75 -10.01
CA ALA A 203 -1.77 -19.91 -10.18
C ALA A 203 -0.29 -19.56 -9.95
N ALA A 204 0.18 -18.42 -10.45
CA ALA A 204 1.57 -17.99 -10.22
C ALA A 204 1.86 -17.75 -8.74
N PHE A 205 0.93 -17.15 -8.00
CA PHE A 205 1.09 -16.92 -6.58
C PHE A 205 1.08 -18.23 -5.79
N GLU A 206 0.12 -19.12 -6.05
CA GLU A 206 0.01 -20.41 -5.38
C GLU A 206 1.24 -21.31 -5.65
N ASN A 207 1.77 -21.29 -6.88
CA ASN A 207 3.02 -22.01 -7.20
C ASN A 207 4.23 -21.44 -6.44
N MET A 208 4.26 -20.13 -6.19
CA MET A 208 5.38 -19.47 -5.53
C MET A 208 5.27 -19.55 -4.00
N PHE A 209 4.06 -19.66 -3.44
CA PHE A 209 3.82 -19.57 -2.00
C PHE A 209 4.61 -20.62 -1.15
N PRO A 210 4.68 -21.91 -1.53
CA PRO A 210 5.50 -22.89 -0.83
C PRO A 210 6.99 -22.54 -0.82
N VAL A 211 7.51 -22.08 -1.97
CA VAL A 211 8.90 -21.65 -2.11
C VAL A 211 9.17 -20.48 -1.16
N LEU A 212 8.30 -19.47 -1.12
CA LEU A 212 8.49 -18.31 -0.25
C LEU A 212 8.46 -18.67 1.23
N THR A 213 7.65 -19.66 1.60
CA THR A 213 7.54 -20.16 2.97
C THR A 213 8.85 -20.79 3.44
N GLU A 214 9.57 -21.48 2.55
CA GLU A 214 10.90 -22.05 2.85
C GLU A 214 11.95 -20.98 3.17
N TYR A 215 11.86 -19.82 2.52
CA TYR A 215 12.77 -18.68 2.75
C TYR A 215 12.25 -17.67 3.77
N ARG A 216 11.25 -18.02 4.58
CA ARG A 216 10.74 -17.17 5.65
C ARG A 216 11.84 -16.86 6.67
N LYS A 217 12.12 -15.58 6.92
CA LYS A 217 13.02 -15.17 8.01
C LYS A 217 12.31 -15.39 9.35
N THR A 218 12.99 -16.03 10.30
CA THR A 218 12.52 -16.13 11.68
C THR A 218 12.40 -14.72 12.26
N GLN A 219 11.21 -14.37 12.75
CA GLN A 219 10.86 -13.00 13.14
C GLN A 219 11.79 -12.42 14.21
N GLN A 220 12.31 -13.25 15.13
CA GLN A 220 13.28 -12.86 16.16
C GLN A 220 14.65 -12.45 15.59
N ARG A 221 15.16 -13.17 14.58
CA ARG A 221 16.48 -12.90 13.96
C ARG A 221 16.43 -11.67 13.05
N TRP A 222 15.34 -11.50 12.30
CA TRP A 222 15.16 -10.37 11.38
C TRP A 222 15.00 -9.03 12.09
N ILE A 223 14.24 -8.98 13.20
CA ILE A 223 14.12 -7.76 14.01
C ILE A 223 15.49 -7.36 14.57
N GLY A 224 16.28 -8.32 15.08
CA GLY A 224 17.64 -8.06 15.57
C GLY A 224 18.57 -7.49 14.49
N GLU A 225 18.54 -8.05 13.29
CA GLU A 225 19.36 -7.61 12.15
C GLU A 225 18.95 -6.21 11.66
N GLN A 226 17.65 -5.91 11.60
CA GLN A 226 17.13 -4.59 11.22
C GLN A 226 17.41 -3.52 12.28
N LEU A 227 17.36 -3.88 13.57
CA LEU A 227 17.78 -3.01 14.67
C LEU A 227 19.28 -2.69 14.60
N SER A 228 20.13 -3.66 14.21
CA SER A 228 21.57 -3.43 14.02
C SER A 228 21.90 -2.55 12.82
N LYS A 229 21.06 -2.56 11.76
CA LYS A 229 21.22 -1.71 10.57
C LYS A 229 20.67 -0.28 10.74
N GLY A 230 20.05 0.03 11.88
CA GLY A 230 19.57 1.39 12.19
C GLY A 230 18.35 1.86 11.37
N GLU A 231 17.77 1.02 10.51
CA GLU A 231 16.65 1.36 9.63
C GLU A 231 15.32 1.59 10.38
N TYR A 232 15.17 1.02 11.57
CA TYR A 232 13.99 1.21 12.42
C TYR A 232 14.36 1.78 13.78
N ARG A 233 14.31 3.11 13.91
CA ARG A 233 14.26 3.78 15.21
C ARG A 233 12.79 3.94 15.64
N PHE A 234 12.22 2.91 16.25
CA PHE A 234 10.96 3.11 16.97
C PHE A 234 11.26 4.01 18.18
N ALA A 235 10.72 5.23 18.19
CA ALA A 235 10.86 6.13 19.31
C ALA A 235 10.25 5.52 20.58
N ALA A 236 9.09 4.86 20.45
CA ALA A 236 8.45 4.09 21.52
C ALA A 236 7.47 3.04 20.96
N VAL A 237 7.21 1.99 21.75
CA VAL A 237 6.12 1.02 21.56
C VAL A 237 4.92 1.45 22.39
N ILE A 238 3.73 1.49 21.78
CA ILE A 238 2.48 1.79 22.48
C ILE A 238 1.79 0.50 22.89
N MET A 239 1.52 0.33 24.18
CA MET A 239 0.72 -0.78 24.72
C MET A 239 -0.53 -0.25 25.41
N ARG A 240 -1.63 -1.01 25.37
CA ARG A 240 -2.89 -0.67 26.04
C ARG A 240 -3.42 -1.88 26.80
N ILE A 241 -3.88 -1.68 28.03
CA ILE A 241 -4.58 -2.68 28.82
C ILE A 241 -5.95 -2.15 29.23
N ARG A 242 -6.94 -3.05 29.33
CA ARG A 242 -8.34 -2.70 29.64
C ARG A 242 -8.60 -2.54 31.13
N ASP A 243 -7.83 -3.23 31.96
CA ASP A 243 -7.95 -3.22 33.40
C ASP A 243 -6.57 -3.11 34.08
N PRO A 244 -6.23 -1.97 34.70
CA PRO A 244 -6.94 -0.69 34.62
C PRO A 244 -6.80 -0.07 33.22
N LYS A 245 -7.86 0.57 32.70
CA LYS A 245 -7.87 1.17 31.34
C LYS A 245 -6.79 2.24 31.20
N THR A 246 -5.64 1.86 30.67
CA THR A 246 -4.42 2.69 30.62
C THR A 246 -3.66 2.46 29.31
N THR A 247 -2.75 3.37 28.99
CA THR A 247 -1.82 3.25 27.85
C THR A 247 -0.39 3.40 28.36
N ALA A 248 0.55 2.58 27.88
CA ALA A 248 1.97 2.71 28.15
C ALA A 248 2.75 3.01 26.86
N LEU A 249 3.68 3.96 26.94
CA LEU A 249 4.72 4.21 25.95
C LEU A 249 6.03 3.63 26.48
N ILE A 250 6.62 2.69 25.77
CA ILE A 250 7.87 2.02 26.15
C ILE A 250 8.95 2.43 25.17
N PHE A 251 9.96 3.13 25.66
CA PHE A 251 11.07 3.64 24.87
C PHE A 251 12.22 2.63 24.84
N ALA A 252 13.04 2.66 23.78
CA ALA A 252 14.24 1.83 23.67
C ALA A 252 15.25 2.06 24.82
N SER A 253 15.22 3.24 25.45
CA SER A 253 16.01 3.56 26.64
C SER A 253 15.60 2.81 27.92
N GLY A 254 14.52 2.02 27.87
CA GLY A 254 13.93 1.38 29.04
C GLY A 254 12.97 2.28 29.82
N LYS A 255 12.78 3.55 29.40
CA LYS A 255 11.77 4.43 30.00
C LYS A 255 10.37 3.92 29.64
N MET A 256 9.48 3.86 30.63
CA MET A 256 8.07 3.53 30.43
C MET A 256 7.20 4.65 30.99
N VAL A 257 6.31 5.20 30.16
CA VAL A 257 5.38 6.26 30.54
C VAL A 257 3.96 5.70 30.48
N CYS A 258 3.31 5.59 31.64
CA CYS A 258 1.92 5.12 31.75
C CYS A 258 0.97 6.31 31.88
N THR A 259 -0.10 6.33 31.08
CA THR A 259 -1.14 7.37 31.10
C THR A 259 -2.55 6.76 31.19
N GLY A 260 -3.51 7.57 31.64
CA GLY A 260 -4.93 7.19 31.74
C GLY A 260 -5.34 6.54 33.08
N ALA A 261 -4.43 6.46 34.06
CA ALA A 261 -4.78 5.98 35.40
C ALA A 261 -5.54 7.06 36.19
N LYS A 262 -6.56 6.64 36.94
CA LYS A 262 -7.42 7.52 37.76
C LYS A 262 -6.91 7.74 39.20
N SER A 263 -5.89 6.99 39.60
CA SER A 263 -5.25 7.09 40.92
C SER A 263 -3.79 6.66 40.81
N GLU A 264 -2.99 7.05 41.81
CA GLU A 264 -1.62 6.57 41.95
C GLU A 264 -1.54 5.04 42.01
N ASP A 265 -2.41 4.41 42.79
CA ASP A 265 -2.43 2.95 42.92
C ASP A 265 -2.79 2.25 41.61
N HIS A 266 -3.75 2.79 40.85
CA HIS A 266 -4.07 2.29 39.51
C HIS A 266 -2.90 2.47 38.54
N SER A 267 -2.15 3.57 38.67
CA SER A 267 -0.96 3.81 37.84
C SER A 267 0.17 2.82 38.15
N LYS A 268 0.43 2.57 39.44
CA LYS A 268 1.39 1.56 39.90
C LYS A 268 0.99 0.14 39.46
N LEU A 269 -0.30 -0.21 39.60
CA LEU A 269 -0.83 -1.50 39.17
C LEU A 269 -0.70 -1.68 37.65
N ALA A 270 -1.04 -0.65 36.87
CA ALA A 270 -0.88 -0.65 35.42
C ALA A 270 0.58 -0.88 35.01
N ALA A 271 1.49 -0.09 35.58
CA ALA A 271 2.91 -0.16 35.27
C ALA A 271 3.51 -1.53 35.62
N ARG A 272 3.09 -2.16 36.73
CA ARG A 272 3.46 -3.54 37.07
C ARG A 272 2.89 -4.57 36.07
N LYS A 273 1.64 -4.41 35.64
CA LYS A 273 1.02 -5.27 34.61
C LYS A 273 1.80 -5.16 33.29
N TYR A 274 2.14 -3.95 32.85
CA TYR A 274 2.97 -3.74 31.65
C TYR A 274 4.36 -4.38 31.80
N ALA A 275 5.06 -4.16 32.90
CA ALA A 275 6.36 -4.77 33.15
C ALA A 275 6.30 -6.30 33.08
N ARG A 276 5.26 -6.93 33.66
CA ARG A 276 5.06 -8.38 33.60
C ARG A 276 4.77 -8.88 32.18
N ILE A 277 4.00 -8.13 31.38
CA ILE A 277 3.77 -8.49 29.97
C ILE A 277 5.09 -8.44 29.19
N VAL A 278 5.88 -7.38 29.38
CA VAL A 278 7.19 -7.21 28.73
C VAL A 278 8.17 -8.32 29.15
N GLN A 279 8.16 -8.74 30.42
CA GLN A 279 8.92 -9.90 30.91
C GLN A 279 8.49 -11.21 30.23
N LYS A 280 7.18 -11.45 30.09
CA LYS A 280 6.65 -12.63 29.38
C LYS A 280 7.04 -12.66 27.91
N LEU A 281 7.29 -11.50 27.31
CA LEU A 281 7.79 -11.36 25.94
C LEU A 281 9.31 -11.55 25.82
N GLY A 282 10.00 -11.88 26.92
CA GLY A 282 11.44 -12.19 26.94
C GLY A 282 12.35 -10.98 27.18
N PHE A 283 11.81 -9.81 27.50
CA PHE A 283 12.60 -8.62 27.78
C PHE A 283 12.85 -8.44 29.30
N PRO A 284 14.06 -8.04 29.72
CA PRO A 284 14.40 -7.85 31.13
C PRO A 284 13.83 -6.52 31.68
N ALA A 285 12.50 -6.40 31.76
CA ALA A 285 11.86 -5.25 32.38
C ALA A 285 11.84 -5.41 33.91
N LYS A 286 12.55 -4.56 34.66
CA LYS A 286 12.44 -4.49 36.13
C LYS A 286 11.63 -3.26 36.51
N PHE A 287 10.64 -3.43 37.39
CA PHE A 287 9.92 -2.30 37.96
C PHE A 287 10.83 -1.60 38.98
N LYS A 288 11.41 -0.46 38.61
CA LYS A 288 12.26 0.38 39.45
C LYS A 288 11.93 1.85 39.21
N ASP A 289 12.19 2.70 40.19
CA ASP A 289 12.14 4.16 40.09
C ASP A 289 10.80 4.73 39.57
N PHE A 290 9.68 4.21 40.11
CA PHE A 290 8.35 4.72 39.76
C PHE A 290 8.17 6.14 40.31
N LYS A 291 8.11 7.11 39.40
CA LYS A 291 7.84 8.52 39.70
C LYS A 291 6.60 8.99 38.97
N ILE A 292 5.68 9.61 39.70
CA ILE A 292 4.56 10.33 39.10
C ILE A 292 5.07 11.71 38.70
N GLN A 293 4.93 12.04 37.40
CA GLN A 293 5.38 13.33 36.87
C GLN A 293 4.25 14.37 36.87
N ASN A 294 3.06 14.02 36.40
CA ASN A 294 1.91 14.92 36.32
C ASN A 294 0.69 14.28 36.99
N ILE A 295 0.08 15.00 37.92
CA ILE A 295 -1.23 14.67 38.52
C ILE A 295 -2.18 15.78 38.08
N VAL A 296 -3.28 15.40 37.42
CA VAL A 296 -4.34 16.34 37.03
C VAL A 296 -5.55 16.03 37.90
N GLY A 297 -5.91 16.96 38.79
CA GLY A 297 -7.15 16.93 39.55
C GLY A 297 -8.19 17.83 38.88
N SER A 298 -9.45 17.41 38.89
CA SER A 298 -10.59 18.20 38.44
C SER A 298 -11.61 18.27 39.56
N CYS A 299 -12.15 19.46 39.83
CA CYS A 299 -13.27 19.65 40.74
C CYS A 299 -14.31 20.56 40.11
N ASP A 300 -15.58 20.22 40.31
CA ASP A 300 -16.69 21.07 39.90
C ASP A 300 -16.97 22.08 41.03
N VAL A 301 -16.93 23.36 40.69
CA VAL A 301 -17.32 24.44 41.61
C VAL A 301 -18.80 24.74 41.37
N LYS A 302 -19.64 24.64 42.41
CA LYS A 302 -21.13 24.70 42.29
C LYS A 302 -21.70 26.09 41.98
N PHE A 303 -20.88 27.03 41.49
CA PHE A 303 -21.30 28.37 41.08
C PHE A 303 -20.40 28.88 39.96
N PRO A 304 -20.90 29.75 39.07
CA PRO A 304 -20.11 30.32 37.98
C PRO A 304 -19.07 31.30 38.53
N ILE A 305 -17.79 31.08 38.21
CA ILE A 305 -16.70 31.99 38.56
C ILE A 305 -16.55 33.04 37.44
N ARG A 306 -16.69 34.33 37.78
CA ARG A 306 -16.32 35.42 36.87
C ARG A 306 -14.79 35.54 36.82
N LEU A 307 -14.19 35.05 35.74
CA LEU A 307 -12.73 34.97 35.58
C LEU A 307 -12.04 36.33 35.58
N GLU A 308 -12.68 37.38 35.00
CA GLU A 308 -12.09 38.73 34.95
C GLU A 308 -11.91 39.33 36.34
N GLY A 309 -12.90 39.14 37.22
CA GLY A 309 -12.83 39.62 38.60
C GLY A 309 -11.75 38.90 39.41
N LEU A 310 -11.65 37.58 39.27
CA LEU A 310 -10.66 36.76 39.97
C LEU A 310 -9.22 37.12 39.57
N ALA A 311 -8.99 37.32 38.28
CA ALA A 311 -7.67 37.69 37.75
C ALA A 311 -7.22 39.09 38.18
N TYR A 312 -8.13 40.06 38.26
CA TYR A 312 -7.82 41.42 38.70
C TYR A 312 -7.49 41.50 40.20
N SER A 313 -8.18 40.73 41.04
CA SER A 313 -7.95 40.72 42.49
C SER A 313 -6.63 40.04 42.92
N HIS A 314 -6.07 39.13 42.10
CA HIS A 314 -4.86 38.37 42.42
C HIS A 314 -3.88 38.25 41.24
N GLY A 315 -3.61 39.37 40.55
CA GLY A 315 -2.77 39.42 39.35
C GLY A 315 -1.32 38.92 39.50
N ALA A 316 -0.80 38.78 40.73
CA ALA A 316 0.53 38.20 40.97
C ALA A 316 0.58 36.66 40.81
N PHE A 317 -0.56 35.96 40.89
CA PHE A 317 -0.62 34.49 40.92
C PHE A 317 -1.55 33.88 39.86
N SER A 318 -2.22 34.70 39.04
CA SER A 318 -3.14 34.23 38.00
C SER A 318 -2.86 34.91 36.67
N SER A 319 -2.83 34.12 35.60
CA SER A 319 -2.86 34.61 34.22
C SER A 319 -4.03 33.98 33.49
N VAL A 320 -4.73 34.76 32.67
CA VAL A 320 -5.78 34.26 31.78
C VAL A 320 -5.12 34.00 30.42
N SER A 321 -5.20 32.75 29.94
CA SER A 321 -4.69 32.33 28.63
C SER A 321 -5.74 32.47 27.54
#